data_AF-A0A4Q0ZUA7-F1
#
_entry.id   AF-A0A4Q0ZUA7-F1
#
_cell.length_a   1.000
_cell.length_b   1.000
_cell.length_c   1.000
_cell.angle_alpha   90.00
_cell.angle_beta   90.00
_cell.angle_gamma   90.00
#
_symmetry.space_group_name_H-M   'P 1'
#
loop_
_entity.id
_entity.type
_entity.pdbx_description
1 polymer ?
#
loop_
_entity_poly.entity_id
_entity_poly.type
_entity_poly.pdbx_seq_one_letter_code
_entity_poly.pdbx_strand_id
1 'polypeptide(L)'
;MGNEYKVIESGFIKCACGGKVTLTSSAKVERIAGKKPLYLKDIIGAPVDCPRSKNPCTKVASISTAGTETNVKSTSNHFLLRTDGFKTDKGRAVILVDPGQYTSKISAPPSLFPEDIISEEPTQEAIKEAEEKKEKEKYKLYLIRKTKDNKNIDIYKPLRATRVFLKTKNFFSVDKDINPRIKDRIYSQLASYIYVKTKKSIDEYKIVSRGTLCSENLNEIFYKDEQNILKKYIALEDDDEVEIIYSNIKLRKVQSKRANDFKKFKAIKLNPKTLDSTKEKAFYIKDV
;
A
#
# COMPACT_ATOMS: atom_id res chain seq x y z
N MET A 1 -3.53 9.37 10.21
CA MET A 1 -3.67 9.11 11.66
C MET A 1 -5.01 9.66 12.06
N GLY A 2 -5.91 8.80 12.55
CA GLY A 2 -7.18 9.26 13.14
C GLY A 2 -6.90 10.06 14.41
N ASN A 3 -7.82 10.95 14.80
CA ASN A 3 -7.73 11.58 16.10
C ASN A 3 -7.87 10.51 17.17
N GLU A 4 -7.02 10.58 18.19
CA GLU A 4 -6.96 9.56 19.24
C GLU A 4 -8.16 9.61 20.19
N TYR A 5 -9.09 10.57 20.02
CA TYR A 5 -10.10 10.93 21.00
C TYR A 5 -11.46 11.16 20.35
N LYS A 6 -12.53 10.66 20.99
CA LYS A 6 -13.92 10.97 20.63
C LYS A 6 -14.21 12.43 20.98
N VAL A 7 -14.89 13.16 20.10
CA VAL A 7 -15.29 14.53 20.37
C VAL A 7 -16.50 14.54 21.31
N ILE A 8 -16.46 15.40 22.32
CA ILE A 8 -17.54 15.58 23.30
C ILE A 8 -18.06 17.03 23.25
N GLU A 9 -19.17 17.32 23.94
CA GLU A 9 -19.80 18.65 23.95
C GLU A 9 -18.88 19.80 24.42
N SER A 10 -17.88 19.52 25.27
CA SER A 10 -16.87 20.51 25.67
C SER A 10 -15.77 20.73 24.63
N GLY A 11 -15.82 20.02 23.50
CA GLY A 11 -14.87 20.18 22.40
C GLY A 11 -14.93 21.57 21.76
N PHE A 12 -13.91 21.86 20.96
CA PHE A 12 -13.78 23.11 20.23
C PHE A 12 -13.60 22.84 18.74
N ILE A 13 -14.61 23.25 17.96
CA ILE A 13 -14.61 23.21 16.50
C ILE A 13 -14.83 24.63 15.98
N LYS A 14 -14.09 25.03 14.93
CA LYS A 14 -14.20 26.36 14.32
C LYS A 14 -14.40 26.33 12.80
N CYS A 15 -15.07 27.36 12.29
CA CYS A 15 -15.11 27.71 10.87
C CYS A 15 -13.74 28.27 10.44
N ALA A 16 -13.36 28.12 9.17
CA ALA A 16 -12.11 28.72 8.65
C ALA A 16 -12.04 30.25 8.83
N CYS A 17 -13.17 30.92 9.03
CA CYS A 17 -13.24 32.35 9.37
C CYS A 17 -13.11 32.65 10.86
N GLY A 18 -12.75 31.65 11.69
CA GLY A 18 -12.51 31.80 13.13
C GLY A 18 -13.74 31.74 14.02
N GLY A 19 -14.92 31.51 13.44
CA GLY A 19 -16.17 31.37 14.19
C GLY A 19 -16.35 30.01 14.84
N LYS A 20 -17.04 29.97 15.98
CA LYS A 20 -17.21 28.76 16.79
C LYS A 20 -18.42 27.96 16.33
N VAL A 21 -18.27 26.65 16.18
CA VAL A 21 -19.37 25.72 15.94
C VAL A 21 -19.98 25.33 17.28
N THR A 22 -21.31 25.39 17.39
CA THR A 22 -22.03 24.95 18.60
C THR A 22 -22.18 23.44 18.58
N LEU A 23 -21.73 22.78 19.65
CA LEU A 23 -21.69 21.32 19.76
C LEU A 23 -22.80 20.84 20.70
N THR A 24 -23.79 20.16 20.15
CA THR A 24 -24.92 19.60 20.92
C THR A 24 -25.04 18.12 20.63
N SER A 25 -24.92 17.27 21.64
CA SER A 25 -24.97 15.83 21.46
C SER A 25 -26.40 15.29 21.46
N SER A 26 -26.69 14.33 20.55
CA SER A 26 -27.93 13.55 20.59
C SER A 26 -27.87 12.33 21.53
N ALA A 27 -26.75 12.11 22.23
CA ALA A 27 -26.61 11.02 23.19
C ALA A 27 -27.56 11.21 24.39
N LYS A 28 -28.36 10.18 24.68
CA LYS A 28 -29.31 10.18 25.80
C LYS A 28 -28.59 9.99 27.14
N VAL A 29 -27.89 8.86 27.30
CA VAL A 29 -27.29 8.45 28.58
C VAL A 29 -25.77 8.43 28.54
N GLU A 30 -25.16 8.13 27.39
CA GLU A 30 -23.70 7.98 27.28
C GLU A 30 -22.94 9.24 27.73
N ARG A 31 -21.84 9.01 28.47
CA ARG A 31 -20.93 10.04 28.95
C ARG A 31 -19.49 9.58 28.78
N ILE A 32 -18.63 10.50 28.37
CA ILE A 32 -17.19 10.35 28.23
C ILE A 32 -16.55 11.55 28.93
N ALA A 33 -15.66 11.28 29.89
CA ALA A 33 -15.09 12.33 30.75
C ALA A 33 -16.17 13.25 31.39
N GLY A 34 -17.32 12.67 31.77
CA GLY A 34 -18.43 13.40 32.40
C GLY A 34 -19.32 14.23 31.44
N LYS A 35 -19.05 14.27 30.14
CA LYS A 35 -19.83 15.00 29.13
C LYS A 35 -20.36 14.08 28.04
N LYS A 36 -21.34 14.55 27.27
CA LYS A 36 -21.91 13.73 26.19
C LYS A 36 -20.98 13.67 24.98
N PRO A 37 -20.82 12.50 24.35
CA PRO A 37 -20.09 12.38 23.08
C PRO A 37 -20.91 12.88 21.90
N LEU A 38 -20.25 13.45 20.89
CA LEU A 38 -20.91 13.82 19.64
C LEU A 38 -20.90 12.65 18.67
N TYR A 39 -22.01 12.48 17.95
CA TYR A 39 -22.08 11.62 16.78
C TYR A 39 -21.81 12.41 15.51
N LEU A 40 -21.40 11.73 14.44
CA LEU A 40 -21.17 12.36 13.13
C LEU A 40 -22.40 13.15 12.65
N LYS A 41 -23.59 12.59 12.87
CA LYS A 41 -24.88 13.22 12.53
C LYS A 41 -25.19 14.49 13.34
N ASP A 42 -24.57 14.67 14.51
CA ASP A 42 -24.84 15.81 15.37
C ASP A 42 -24.19 17.10 14.84
N ILE A 43 -23.24 16.96 13.90
CA ILE A 43 -22.53 18.10 13.30
C ILE A 43 -23.22 18.66 12.06
N ILE A 44 -23.93 17.85 11.28
CA ILE A 44 -24.62 18.38 10.11
C ILE A 44 -25.76 19.31 10.57
N GLY A 45 -25.76 20.55 10.06
CA GLY A 45 -26.69 21.59 10.51
C GLY A 45 -26.30 22.31 11.80
N ALA A 46 -25.18 21.96 12.44
CA ALA A 46 -24.74 22.62 13.67
C ALA A 46 -24.52 24.13 13.44
N PRO A 47 -25.04 25.01 14.31
CA PRO A 47 -24.88 26.46 14.19
C PRO A 47 -23.42 26.89 14.26
N VAL A 48 -23.07 27.90 13.48
CA VAL A 48 -21.74 28.50 13.47
C VAL A 48 -21.85 30.00 13.72
N ASP A 49 -21.09 30.49 14.69
CA ASP A 49 -21.01 31.91 15.01
C ASP A 49 -19.64 32.47 14.59
N CYS A 50 -19.56 33.17 13.45
CA CYS A 50 -18.34 33.81 12.96
C CYS A 50 -18.46 35.36 13.10
N PRO A 51 -18.39 35.95 14.31
CA PRO A 51 -18.76 37.35 14.58
C PRO A 51 -17.82 38.39 13.95
N ARG A 52 -16.61 37.97 13.57
CA ARG A 52 -15.59 38.84 12.94
C ARG A 52 -15.60 38.77 11.41
N SER A 53 -16.52 38.01 10.80
CA SER A 53 -16.57 37.81 9.34
C SER A 53 -17.62 38.71 8.70
N LYS A 54 -17.22 39.47 7.67
CA LYS A 54 -18.15 40.30 6.85
C LYS A 54 -19.20 39.48 6.10
N ASN A 55 -18.95 38.19 5.89
CA ASN A 55 -19.90 37.22 5.34
C ASN A 55 -19.89 36.01 6.27
N PRO A 56 -20.68 36.00 7.36
CA PRO A 56 -20.60 34.97 8.39
C PRO A 56 -21.12 33.61 7.86
N CYS A 57 -20.51 32.53 8.32
CA CYS A 57 -21.12 31.21 8.19
C CYS A 57 -22.22 31.08 9.22
N THR A 58 -23.31 30.40 8.88
CA THR A 58 -24.45 30.24 9.79
C THR A 58 -24.56 28.81 10.33
N LYS A 59 -24.15 27.83 9.52
CA LYS A 59 -24.24 26.41 9.87
C LYS A 59 -23.24 25.54 9.12
N VAL A 60 -23.00 24.34 9.63
CA VAL A 60 -22.35 23.27 8.89
C VAL A 60 -23.33 22.70 7.86
N ALA A 61 -22.96 22.69 6.58
CA ALA A 61 -23.85 22.32 5.47
C ALA A 61 -23.48 20.99 4.82
N SER A 62 -22.23 20.53 4.95
CA SER A 62 -21.83 19.21 4.46
C SER A 62 -20.86 18.55 5.42
N ILE A 63 -21.03 17.25 5.59
CA ILE A 63 -20.15 16.37 6.37
C ILE A 63 -19.56 15.31 5.45
N SER A 64 -18.46 14.71 5.87
CA SER A 64 -17.77 13.61 5.18
C SER A 64 -17.78 12.37 6.06
N THR A 65 -17.81 11.19 5.44
CA THR A 65 -17.60 9.92 6.16
C THR A 65 -16.22 9.82 6.78
N ALA A 66 -15.25 10.65 6.34
CA ALA A 66 -13.95 10.80 6.98
C ALA A 66 -14.01 11.30 8.44
N GLY A 67 -15.16 11.83 8.88
CA GLY A 67 -15.38 12.29 10.25
C GLY A 67 -15.61 11.18 11.29
N THR A 68 -15.71 9.91 10.86
CA THR A 68 -15.93 8.74 11.72
C THR A 68 -15.06 7.56 11.29
N GLU A 69 -14.86 6.61 12.21
CA GLU A 69 -14.36 5.26 11.91
C GLU A 69 -15.48 4.21 12.11
N THR A 70 -15.44 3.12 11.34
CA THR A 70 -16.51 2.09 11.33
C THR A 70 -16.56 1.27 12.61
N ASN A 71 -15.40 1.02 13.21
CA ASN A 71 -15.21 0.30 14.47
C ASN A 71 -15.47 1.16 15.72
N VAL A 72 -15.65 2.47 15.58
CA VAL A 72 -15.85 3.40 16.70
C VAL A 72 -17.28 3.94 16.67
N LYS A 73 -18.24 3.09 17.05
CA LYS A 73 -19.68 3.42 17.09
C LYS A 73 -20.31 3.11 18.45
N SER A 74 -21.29 3.92 18.84
CA SER A 74 -22.36 3.50 19.77
C SER A 74 -23.33 2.62 19.00
N THR A 75 -24.05 1.72 19.67
CA THR A 75 -25.03 0.72 19.15
C THR A 75 -25.45 0.90 17.68
N SER A 76 -25.95 2.08 17.31
CA SER A 76 -26.37 2.43 15.95
C SER A 76 -25.78 3.75 15.38
N ASN A 77 -24.91 4.47 16.11
CA ASN A 77 -24.39 5.78 15.68
C ASN A 77 -22.87 5.85 15.71
N HIS A 78 -22.31 6.43 14.66
CA HIS A 78 -20.89 6.70 14.48
C HIS A 78 -20.46 7.92 15.30
N PHE A 79 -19.42 7.77 16.14
CA PHE A 79 -18.88 8.89 16.91
C PHE A 79 -18.20 9.89 15.99
N LEU A 80 -18.32 11.18 16.31
CA LEU A 80 -17.54 12.22 15.67
C LEU A 80 -16.10 12.14 16.19
N LEU A 81 -15.18 11.94 15.26
CA LEU A 81 -13.75 11.86 15.55
C LEU A 81 -12.99 13.01 14.89
N ARG A 82 -13.45 13.43 13.71
CA ARG A 82 -12.76 14.40 12.85
C ARG A 82 -13.75 15.26 12.08
N THR A 83 -13.27 16.33 11.46
CA THR A 83 -14.09 17.23 10.62
C THR A 83 -13.52 17.40 9.20
N ASP A 84 -12.63 16.51 8.76
CA ASP A 84 -12.02 16.59 7.44
C ASP A 84 -13.07 16.55 6.32
N GLY A 85 -12.98 17.50 5.40
CA GLY A 85 -13.93 17.63 4.29
C GLY A 85 -15.29 18.23 4.68
N PHE A 86 -15.48 18.59 5.95
CA PHE A 86 -16.72 19.25 6.37
C PHE A 86 -16.69 20.71 5.92
N LYS A 87 -17.84 21.21 5.49
CA LYS A 87 -17.97 22.58 5.02
C LYS A 87 -19.18 23.27 5.62
N THR A 88 -19.06 24.58 5.79
CA THR A 88 -20.19 25.44 6.13
C THR A 88 -21.09 25.71 4.92
N ASP A 89 -22.22 26.34 5.16
CA ASP A 89 -23.14 26.88 4.14
C ASP A 89 -22.48 27.80 3.12
N LYS A 90 -21.32 28.39 3.46
CA LYS A 90 -20.51 29.21 2.57
C LYS A 90 -19.32 28.47 1.96
N GLY A 91 -19.31 27.14 2.02
CA GLY A 91 -18.26 26.29 1.45
C GLY A 91 -16.93 26.32 2.19
N ARG A 92 -16.87 26.92 3.38
CA ARG A 92 -15.63 27.07 4.16
C ARG A 92 -15.38 25.86 5.04
N ALA A 93 -14.12 25.51 5.22
CA ALA A 93 -13.73 24.35 6.02
C ALA A 93 -14.17 24.49 7.48
N VAL A 94 -14.55 23.35 8.07
CA VAL A 94 -14.83 23.18 9.50
C VAL A 94 -13.68 22.40 10.11
N ILE A 95 -13.06 22.95 11.15
CA ILE A 95 -11.78 22.51 11.70
C ILE A 95 -11.99 22.15 13.18
N LEU A 96 -11.77 20.89 13.52
CA LEU A 96 -11.67 20.42 14.90
C LEU A 96 -10.34 20.87 15.50
N VAL A 97 -10.41 21.59 16.61
CA VAL A 97 -9.26 22.15 17.33
C VAL A 97 -8.99 21.37 18.62
N ASP A 98 -10.05 21.01 19.34
CA ASP A 98 -9.96 20.24 20.58
C ASP A 98 -11.13 19.24 20.68
N PRO A 99 -10.89 17.94 20.90
CA PRO A 99 -11.96 16.96 21.11
C PRO A 99 -12.73 17.16 22.44
N GLY A 100 -12.21 17.94 23.37
CA GLY A 100 -12.80 18.28 24.67
C GLY A 100 -12.45 17.30 25.78
N GLN A 101 -11.79 16.18 25.46
CA GLN A 101 -11.34 15.16 26.40
C GLN A 101 -10.03 14.52 25.92
N TYR A 102 -9.25 14.05 26.88
CA TYR A 102 -7.95 13.41 26.65
C TYR A 102 -7.79 12.08 27.39
N THR A 103 -8.87 11.57 27.99
CA THR A 103 -8.83 10.41 28.89
C THR A 103 -9.37 9.13 28.25
N SER A 104 -10.23 9.24 27.24
CA SER A 104 -10.73 8.08 26.48
C SER A 104 -10.04 8.03 25.13
N LYS A 105 -8.89 7.34 25.12
CA LYS A 105 -8.16 7.04 23.90
C LYS A 105 -8.92 5.99 23.09
N ILE A 106 -9.10 6.25 21.80
CA ILE A 106 -9.61 5.29 20.84
C ILE A 106 -8.51 4.25 20.66
N SER A 107 -8.77 3.03 21.12
CA SER A 107 -7.89 1.91 20.81
C SER A 107 -7.72 1.87 19.30
N ALA A 108 -6.47 1.78 18.84
CA ALA A 108 -6.21 1.47 17.44
C ALA A 108 -7.12 0.28 17.07
N PRO A 109 -7.81 0.31 15.91
CA PRO A 109 -8.51 -0.87 15.45
C PRO A 109 -7.59 -2.08 15.67
N PRO A 110 -8.09 -3.21 16.22
CA PRO A 110 -7.29 -4.43 16.22
C PRO A 110 -6.76 -4.55 14.81
N SER A 111 -5.46 -4.77 14.67
CA SER A 111 -4.79 -4.71 13.37
C SER A 111 -5.52 -5.64 12.42
N LEU A 112 -6.48 -5.08 11.69
CA LEU A 112 -6.77 -5.49 10.36
C LEU A 112 -5.43 -5.19 9.73
N PHE A 113 -4.65 -6.27 9.53
CA PHE A 113 -3.69 -6.31 8.46
C PHE A 113 -4.27 -5.46 7.34
N PRO A 114 -3.53 -4.48 6.81
CA PRO A 114 -4.06 -3.63 5.75
C PRO A 114 -4.77 -4.56 4.80
N GLU A 115 -6.09 -4.38 4.62
CA GLU A 115 -6.82 -5.12 3.61
C GLU A 115 -5.94 -5.03 2.39
N ASP A 116 -5.49 -6.21 1.93
CA ASP A 116 -4.55 -6.31 0.84
C ASP A 116 -5.04 -5.34 -0.22
N ILE A 117 -4.12 -4.54 -0.79
CA ILE A 117 -4.39 -3.91 -2.09
C ILE A 117 -4.96 -5.06 -2.90
N ILE A 118 -6.27 -5.04 -3.21
CA ILE A 118 -6.97 -6.20 -3.78
C ILE A 118 -6.27 -6.46 -5.09
N SER A 119 -5.31 -7.36 -5.01
CA SER A 119 -4.55 -7.89 -6.09
C SER A 119 -5.55 -8.85 -6.69
N GLU A 120 -5.91 -8.66 -7.96
CA GLU A 120 -6.70 -9.64 -8.70
C GLU A 120 -6.25 -11.04 -8.28
N GLU A 121 -7.14 -11.73 -7.56
CA GLU A 121 -6.86 -13.07 -7.11
C GLU A 121 -6.78 -13.96 -8.35
N PRO A 122 -5.84 -14.91 -8.40
CA PRO A 122 -5.79 -15.87 -9.49
C PRO A 122 -7.15 -16.60 -9.56
N THR A 123 -7.67 -16.80 -10.77
CA THR A 123 -8.89 -17.59 -10.96
C THR A 123 -8.66 -19.03 -10.50
N GLN A 124 -9.71 -19.72 -10.07
CA GLN A 124 -9.61 -21.12 -9.65
C GLN A 124 -9.03 -22.03 -10.75
N GLU A 125 -9.34 -21.74 -12.01
CA GLU A 125 -8.77 -22.42 -13.18
C GLU A 125 -7.25 -22.22 -13.28
N ALA A 126 -6.77 -21.00 -13.06
CA ALA A 126 -5.34 -20.71 -13.09
C ALA A 126 -4.58 -21.41 -11.94
N ILE A 127 -5.21 -21.51 -10.76
CA ILE A 127 -4.63 -22.26 -9.62
C ILE A 127 -4.48 -23.74 -9.97
N LYS A 128 -5.51 -24.36 -10.55
CA LYS A 128 -5.46 -25.77 -11.00
C LYS A 128 -4.40 -25.98 -12.08
N GLU A 129 -4.34 -25.13 -13.09
CA GLU A 129 -3.33 -25.22 -14.15
C GLU A 129 -1.90 -25.08 -13.60
N ALA A 130 -1.70 -24.22 -12.58
CA ALA A 130 -0.41 -24.09 -11.92
C ALA A 130 -0.04 -25.31 -11.08
N GLU A 131 -1.01 -25.98 -10.45
CA GLU A 131 -0.78 -27.25 -9.76
C GLU A 131 -0.41 -28.37 -10.73
N GLU A 132 -1.08 -28.47 -11.88
CA GLU A 132 -0.73 -29.42 -12.94
C GLU A 132 0.66 -29.14 -13.53
N LYS A 133 1.05 -27.87 -13.66
CA LYS A 133 2.40 -27.49 -14.11
C LYS A 133 3.48 -27.83 -13.09
N LYS A 134 3.17 -27.86 -11.78
CA LYS A 134 4.15 -28.26 -10.74
C LYS A 134 4.74 -29.64 -10.98
N GLU A 135 3.93 -30.57 -11.48
CA GLU A 135 4.38 -31.94 -11.78
C GLU A 135 5.36 -32.01 -12.96
N LYS A 136 5.40 -30.96 -13.80
CA LYS A 136 6.27 -30.86 -14.97
C LYS A 136 7.54 -30.04 -14.70
N GLU A 137 7.70 -29.49 -13.49
CA GLU A 137 8.86 -28.67 -13.14
C GLU A 137 10.11 -29.52 -12.99
N LYS A 138 11.14 -29.26 -13.80
CA LYS A 138 12.45 -29.94 -13.67
C LYS A 138 13.46 -29.11 -12.89
N TYR A 139 13.49 -27.79 -13.09
CA TYR A 139 14.45 -26.90 -12.44
C TYR A 139 13.79 -25.72 -11.75
N LYS A 140 14.39 -25.31 -10.63
CA LYS A 140 14.02 -24.11 -9.87
C LYS A 140 15.07 -23.02 -10.12
N LEU A 141 14.67 -21.95 -10.80
CA LEU A 141 15.54 -20.81 -11.08
C LEU A 141 15.39 -19.75 -9.98
N TYR A 142 16.49 -19.49 -9.27
CA TYR A 142 16.63 -18.40 -8.31
C TYR A 142 17.56 -17.34 -8.89
N LEU A 143 17.10 -16.09 -8.92
CA LEU A 143 17.87 -15.00 -9.49
C LEU A 143 18.43 -14.09 -8.41
N ILE A 144 19.74 -13.88 -8.47
CA ILE A 144 20.51 -13.00 -7.57
C ILE A 144 21.25 -11.94 -8.38
N ARG A 145 21.56 -10.81 -7.76
CA ARG A 145 22.40 -9.76 -8.34
C ARG A 145 23.74 -9.71 -7.64
N LYS A 146 24.77 -9.50 -8.44
CA LYS A 146 26.11 -9.15 -7.96
C LYS A 146 26.16 -7.66 -7.66
N THR A 147 26.70 -7.29 -6.50
CA THR A 147 27.02 -5.91 -6.14
C THR A 147 28.34 -5.88 -5.38
N LYS A 148 28.89 -4.70 -5.10
CA LYS A 148 30.14 -4.55 -4.36
C LYS A 148 29.89 -3.90 -3.01
N ASP A 149 30.62 -4.34 -1.99
CA ASP A 149 30.63 -3.68 -0.70
C ASP A 149 31.56 -2.44 -0.71
N ASN A 150 31.67 -1.76 0.43
CA ASN A 150 32.53 -0.58 0.59
C ASN A 150 34.03 -0.88 0.42
N LYS A 151 34.41 -2.16 0.44
CA LYS A 151 35.79 -2.65 0.24
C LYS A 151 35.98 -3.25 -1.15
N ASN A 152 35.05 -3.00 -2.09
CA ASN A 152 35.06 -3.52 -3.46
C ASN A 152 34.97 -5.06 -3.57
N ILE A 153 34.52 -5.73 -2.52
CA ILE A 153 34.32 -7.18 -2.48
C ILE A 153 32.97 -7.51 -3.11
N ASP A 154 32.96 -8.53 -3.96
CA ASP A 154 31.75 -9.01 -4.59
C ASP A 154 30.81 -9.65 -3.56
N ILE A 155 29.60 -9.09 -3.45
CA ILE A 155 28.53 -9.57 -2.60
C ILE A 155 27.30 -9.89 -3.45
N TYR A 156 26.68 -11.04 -3.16
CA TYR A 156 25.49 -11.50 -3.85
C TYR A 156 24.27 -11.12 -3.02
N LYS A 157 23.34 -10.39 -3.64
CA LYS A 157 22.09 -9.97 -3.01
C LYS A 157 20.92 -10.49 -3.83
N PRO A 158 19.73 -10.63 -3.22
CA PRO A 158 18.52 -10.90 -3.99
C PRO A 158 18.24 -9.80 -5.01
N LEU A 159 17.48 -10.14 -6.06
CA LEU A 159 16.99 -9.14 -7.00
C LEU A 159 16.14 -8.08 -6.27
N ARG A 160 16.24 -6.83 -6.73
CA ARG A 160 15.39 -5.77 -6.20
C ARG A 160 13.97 -5.99 -6.71
N ALA A 161 13.03 -6.12 -5.80
CA ALA A 161 11.62 -6.20 -6.14
C ALA A 161 11.07 -4.84 -6.59
N THR A 162 9.87 -4.90 -7.18
CA THR A 162 9.08 -3.71 -7.47
C THR A 162 8.93 -2.89 -6.20
N ARG A 163 9.41 -1.64 -6.20
CA ARG A 163 9.16 -0.71 -5.10
C ARG A 163 7.87 0.03 -5.40
N VAL A 164 6.84 -0.24 -4.62
CA VAL A 164 5.60 0.54 -4.65
C VAL A 164 5.76 1.67 -3.66
N PHE A 165 5.60 2.90 -4.15
CA PHE A 165 5.75 4.09 -3.33
C PHE A 165 4.40 4.55 -2.90
N LEU A 166 4.15 4.27 -1.65
CA LEU A 166 2.97 4.71 -0.98
C LEU A 166 3.31 6.10 -0.45
N LYS A 167 2.62 7.11 -0.99
CA LYS A 167 2.81 8.48 -0.51
C LYS A 167 2.49 8.47 0.98
N THR A 168 3.21 9.24 1.78
CA THR A 168 2.95 9.33 3.22
C THR A 168 1.46 9.61 3.49
N LYS A 169 0.82 10.42 2.65
CA LYS A 169 -0.64 10.69 2.66
C LYS A 169 -1.56 9.49 2.42
N ASN A 170 -1.07 8.41 1.82
CA ASN A 170 -1.83 7.16 1.60
C ASN A 170 -1.97 6.35 2.91
N PHE A 171 -1.06 6.55 3.87
CA PHE A 171 -1.07 5.87 5.17
C PHE A 171 -1.36 6.81 6.34
N PHE A 172 -0.94 8.06 6.20
CA PHE A 172 -1.03 9.08 7.22
C PHE A 172 -1.79 10.25 6.61
N SER A 173 -3.08 10.38 6.90
CA SER A 173 -3.80 11.66 6.73
C SER A 173 -3.20 12.66 7.70
N VAL A 174 -2.18 13.41 7.28
CA VAL A 174 -1.50 14.39 8.13
C VAL A 174 -1.30 15.64 7.29
N ASP A 175 -1.89 16.73 7.79
CA ASP A 175 -1.53 18.08 7.37
C ASP A 175 -0.03 18.24 7.51
N LYS A 176 0.60 18.69 6.43
CA LYS A 176 2.05 18.81 6.28
C LYS A 176 2.72 19.70 7.33
N ASP A 177 1.94 20.44 8.11
CA ASP A 177 2.40 21.47 9.03
C ASP A 177 2.63 20.98 10.47
N ILE A 178 2.19 19.77 10.85
CA ILE A 178 2.22 19.31 12.25
C ILE A 178 3.50 18.55 12.62
N ASN A 179 4.23 17.97 11.65
CA ASN A 179 5.47 17.24 11.93
C ASN A 179 6.57 17.56 10.90
N PRO A 180 7.42 18.57 11.13
CA PRO A 180 8.47 18.98 10.19
C PRO A 180 9.57 17.91 9.98
N ARG A 181 9.55 16.81 10.75
CA ARG A 181 10.46 15.66 10.55
C ARG A 181 9.93 14.63 9.56
N ILE A 182 8.63 14.65 9.23
CA ILE A 182 8.04 13.77 8.22
C ILE A 182 8.21 14.44 6.85
N LYS A 183 9.36 14.22 6.22
CA LYS A 183 9.59 14.69 4.86
C LYS A 183 8.73 13.89 3.89
N ASP A 184 7.96 14.57 3.02
CA ASP A 184 7.38 13.95 1.83
C ASP A 184 8.51 13.31 1.03
N ARG A 185 8.57 11.99 1.03
CA ARG A 185 9.55 11.27 0.22
C ARG A 185 8.86 10.80 -1.04
N ILE A 186 9.06 11.55 -2.12
CA ILE A 186 8.75 11.08 -3.47
C ILE A 186 9.82 10.05 -3.78
N TYR A 187 9.39 8.83 -3.99
CA TYR A 187 10.25 7.80 -4.50
C TYR A 187 9.56 7.21 -5.73
N SER A 188 10.36 6.94 -6.76
CA SER A 188 9.93 6.67 -8.13
C SER A 188 9.57 5.21 -8.33
N GLN A 189 8.31 4.89 -8.68
CA GLN A 189 7.82 3.52 -8.91
C GLN A 189 8.65 2.80 -9.96
N LEU A 190 9.60 1.99 -9.50
CA LEU A 190 10.35 1.07 -10.32
C LEU A 190 9.68 -0.28 -10.19
N ALA A 191 8.86 -0.61 -11.19
CA ALA A 191 8.45 -1.99 -11.39
C ALA A 191 9.67 -2.82 -11.78
N SER A 192 9.65 -4.11 -11.45
CA SER A 192 10.76 -5.01 -11.77
C SER A 192 10.18 -6.31 -12.27
N TYR A 193 10.56 -6.68 -13.49
CA TYR A 193 10.05 -7.80 -14.25
C TYR A 193 11.21 -8.69 -14.68
N ILE A 194 10.97 -9.99 -14.65
CA ILE A 194 11.77 -11.01 -15.32
C ILE A 194 10.99 -11.51 -16.52
N TYR A 195 11.67 -11.59 -17.65
CA TYR A 195 11.15 -12.25 -18.84
C TYR A 195 11.98 -13.49 -19.10
N VAL A 196 11.33 -14.64 -19.16
CA VAL A 196 11.96 -15.92 -19.52
C VAL A 196 11.44 -16.32 -20.88
N LYS A 197 12.34 -16.38 -21.85
CA LYS A 197 12.05 -16.83 -23.20
C LYS A 197 12.48 -18.27 -23.36
N THR A 198 11.52 -19.12 -23.69
CA THR A 198 11.69 -20.51 -24.07
C THR A 198 11.45 -20.65 -25.58
N LYS A 199 11.51 -21.87 -26.13
CA LYS A 199 11.09 -22.13 -27.51
C LYS A 199 9.60 -21.85 -27.75
N LYS A 200 8.77 -22.01 -26.72
CA LYS A 200 7.30 -21.95 -26.82
C LYS A 200 6.76 -20.54 -26.59
N SER A 201 7.31 -19.83 -25.61
CA SER A 201 6.75 -18.55 -25.13
C SER A 201 7.79 -17.62 -24.53
N ILE A 202 7.38 -16.37 -24.33
CA ILE A 202 8.06 -15.42 -23.46
C ILE A 202 7.16 -15.13 -22.27
N ASP A 203 7.54 -15.67 -21.12
CA ASP A 203 6.76 -15.58 -19.88
C ASP A 203 7.21 -14.37 -19.06
N GLU A 204 6.25 -13.64 -18.48
CA GLU A 204 6.49 -12.47 -17.63
C GLU A 204 6.30 -12.83 -16.16
N TYR A 205 7.28 -12.46 -15.34
CA TYR A 205 7.24 -12.59 -13.89
C TYR A 205 7.52 -11.24 -13.25
N LYS A 206 6.57 -10.68 -12.53
CA LYS A 206 6.76 -9.48 -11.71
C LYS A 206 7.44 -9.86 -10.40
N ILE A 207 8.54 -9.20 -10.06
CA ILE A 207 9.26 -9.43 -8.80
C ILE A 207 8.56 -8.68 -7.67
N VAL A 208 8.23 -9.42 -6.61
CA VAL A 208 7.58 -8.93 -5.38
C VAL A 208 8.48 -9.28 -4.19
N SER A 209 8.54 -8.41 -3.18
CA SER A 209 9.21 -8.70 -1.91
C SER A 209 8.24 -8.50 -0.77
N ARG A 210 8.26 -9.42 0.20
CA ARG A 210 7.54 -9.29 1.49
C ARG A 210 8.42 -8.73 2.62
N GLY A 211 9.70 -8.43 2.33
CA GLY A 211 10.67 -7.95 3.31
C GLY A 211 10.55 -6.46 3.66
N THR A 212 11.27 -6.03 4.69
CA THR A 212 11.36 -4.61 5.05
C THR A 212 12.22 -3.82 4.04
N LEU A 213 12.03 -2.50 3.98
CA LEU A 213 12.72 -1.58 3.04
C LEU A 213 14.27 -1.66 3.04
N CYS A 214 14.88 -2.27 4.06
CA CYS A 214 16.32 -2.19 4.35
C CYS A 214 17.04 -3.54 4.41
N SER A 215 16.35 -4.68 4.41
CA SER A 215 16.97 -6.01 4.46
C SER A 215 16.23 -6.98 3.54
N GLU A 216 16.74 -7.15 2.32
CA GLU A 216 16.20 -8.09 1.32
C GLU A 216 16.83 -9.47 1.57
N ASN A 217 16.07 -10.45 2.09
CA ASN A 217 16.50 -11.85 2.14
C ASN A 217 16.01 -12.62 0.90
N LEU A 218 16.73 -13.66 0.47
CA LEU A 218 16.37 -14.42 -0.74
C LEU A 218 15.01 -15.13 -0.60
N ASN A 219 14.72 -15.65 0.59
CA ASN A 219 13.46 -16.30 0.94
C ASN A 219 12.25 -15.33 1.00
N GLU A 220 12.50 -14.02 0.92
CA GLU A 220 11.47 -12.98 0.90
C GLU A 220 11.22 -12.43 -0.51
N ILE A 221 11.89 -12.97 -1.53
CA ILE A 221 11.65 -12.65 -2.94
C ILE A 221 10.68 -13.65 -3.55
N PHE A 222 9.66 -13.11 -4.21
CA PHE A 222 8.63 -13.86 -4.89
C PHE A 222 8.45 -13.36 -6.33
N TYR A 223 7.92 -14.22 -7.17
CA TYR A 223 7.66 -13.99 -8.58
C TYR A 223 6.17 -14.16 -8.83
N LYS A 224 5.50 -13.09 -9.27
CA LYS A 224 4.08 -13.10 -9.64
C LYS A 224 3.98 -13.26 -11.15
N ASP A 225 3.37 -14.33 -11.64
CA ASP A 225 3.19 -14.55 -13.08
C ASP A 225 2.03 -13.71 -13.68
N GLU A 226 1.78 -13.87 -14.98
CA GLU A 226 0.71 -13.15 -15.69
C GLU A 226 -0.70 -13.53 -15.22
N GLN A 227 -0.85 -14.68 -14.55
CA GLN A 227 -2.07 -15.18 -13.93
C GLN A 227 -2.20 -14.76 -12.46
N ASN A 228 -1.32 -13.88 -11.98
CA ASN A 228 -1.28 -13.41 -10.60
C ASN A 228 -0.89 -14.46 -9.55
N ILE A 229 -0.34 -15.61 -9.95
CA ILE A 229 0.10 -16.66 -9.04
C ILE A 229 1.46 -16.31 -8.47
N LEU A 230 1.56 -16.34 -7.14
CA LEU A 230 2.77 -16.01 -6.40
C LEU A 230 3.65 -17.26 -6.24
N LYS A 231 4.87 -17.21 -6.77
CA LYS A 231 5.85 -18.31 -6.74
C LYS A 231 7.13 -17.88 -6.00
N LYS A 232 7.80 -18.83 -5.34
CA LYS A 232 9.10 -18.59 -4.67
C LYS A 232 10.30 -18.65 -5.62
N TYR A 233 10.11 -19.27 -6.78
CA TYR A 233 11.12 -19.45 -7.82
C TYR A 233 10.45 -19.41 -9.20
N ILE A 234 11.25 -19.30 -10.26
CA ILE A 234 10.77 -19.47 -11.62
C ILE A 234 11.02 -20.92 -12.02
N ALA A 235 9.98 -21.64 -12.42
CA ALA A 235 10.12 -23.03 -12.85
C ALA A 235 10.55 -23.12 -14.31
N LEU A 236 11.42 -24.08 -14.62
CA LEU A 236 11.75 -24.48 -15.99
C LEU A 236 11.28 -25.92 -16.20
N GLU A 237 10.42 -26.12 -17.20
CA GLU A 237 9.82 -27.42 -17.54
C GLU A 237 10.76 -28.28 -18.39
N ASP A 238 11.55 -27.64 -19.25
CA ASP A 238 12.35 -28.29 -20.27
C ASP A 238 13.85 -28.04 -20.05
N ASP A 239 14.69 -28.94 -20.57
CA ASP A 239 16.15 -28.87 -20.53
C ASP A 239 16.73 -27.99 -21.67
N ASP A 240 15.91 -27.11 -22.25
CA ASP A 240 16.24 -26.31 -23.42
C ASP A 240 16.98 -25.01 -23.04
N GLU A 241 17.68 -24.41 -24.00
CA GLU A 241 18.26 -23.08 -23.81
C GLU A 241 17.15 -22.04 -23.54
N VAL A 242 17.35 -21.25 -22.49
CA VAL A 242 16.47 -20.17 -22.09
C VAL A 242 17.22 -18.84 -22.10
N GLU A 243 16.52 -17.80 -22.53
CA GLU A 243 17.02 -16.42 -22.48
C GLU A 243 16.26 -15.67 -21.39
N ILE A 244 17.00 -15.02 -20.48
CA ILE A 244 16.43 -14.34 -19.32
C ILE A 244 16.79 -12.86 -19.38
N ILE A 245 15.78 -11.99 -19.21
CA ILE A 245 15.97 -10.54 -19.10
C ILE A 245 15.37 -10.04 -17.79
N TYR A 246 16.13 -9.20 -17.08
CA TYR A 246 15.61 -8.33 -16.04
C TYR A 246 15.29 -6.95 -16.64
N SER A 247 14.08 -6.45 -16.41
CA SER A 247 13.64 -5.14 -16.91
C SER A 247 12.87 -4.37 -15.85
N ASN A 248 13.08 -3.05 -15.81
CA ASN A 248 12.25 -2.12 -15.04
C ASN A 248 11.05 -1.57 -15.83
N ILE A 249 10.90 -1.99 -17.09
CA ILE A 249 9.85 -1.59 -18.01
C ILE A 249 9.03 -2.83 -18.37
N LYS A 250 7.69 -2.71 -18.27
CA LYS A 250 6.79 -3.77 -18.70
C LYS A 250 6.79 -3.87 -20.23
N LEU A 251 7.07 -5.06 -20.76
CA LEU A 251 6.99 -5.34 -22.19
C LEU A 251 5.53 -5.51 -22.64
N ARG A 252 5.29 -5.36 -23.94
CA ARG A 252 3.95 -5.54 -24.51
C ARG A 252 3.47 -6.99 -24.32
N LYS A 253 2.16 -7.17 -24.09
CA LYS A 253 1.56 -8.49 -23.77
C LYS A 253 1.55 -9.45 -24.96
N VAL A 254 1.30 -8.93 -26.17
CA VAL A 254 1.24 -9.74 -27.39
C VAL A 254 2.62 -10.34 -27.68
N GLN A 255 2.72 -11.68 -27.76
CA GLN A 255 3.98 -12.42 -27.89
C GLN A 255 4.89 -11.93 -29.03
N SER A 256 4.33 -11.66 -30.22
CA SER A 256 5.08 -11.12 -31.36
C SER A 256 5.70 -9.74 -31.07
N LYS A 257 4.94 -8.85 -30.42
CA LYS A 257 5.41 -7.52 -30.00
C LYS A 257 6.41 -7.63 -28.83
N ARG A 258 6.16 -8.54 -27.88
CA ARG A 258 7.03 -8.85 -26.76
C ARG A 258 8.39 -9.33 -27.24
N ALA A 259 8.44 -10.23 -28.22
CA ALA A 259 9.68 -10.72 -28.82
C ALA A 259 10.51 -9.59 -29.45
N ASN A 260 9.86 -8.63 -30.11
CA ASN A 260 10.54 -7.46 -30.65
C ASN A 260 11.11 -6.53 -29.57
N ASP A 261 10.41 -6.39 -28.43
CA ASP A 261 10.95 -5.61 -27.31
C ASP A 261 12.06 -6.37 -26.58
N PHE A 262 11.91 -7.68 -26.38
CA PHE A 262 12.88 -8.57 -25.74
C PHE A 262 14.26 -8.46 -26.41
N LYS A 263 14.31 -8.44 -27.76
CA LYS A 263 15.54 -8.29 -28.55
C LYS A 263 16.32 -6.99 -28.26
N LYS A 264 15.68 -5.96 -27.70
CA LYS A 264 16.32 -4.67 -27.38
C LYS A 264 17.17 -4.71 -26.12
N PHE A 265 17.03 -5.77 -25.31
CA PHE A 265 17.76 -5.92 -24.04
C PHE A 265 18.85 -6.98 -24.17
N LYS A 266 19.87 -6.84 -23.32
CA LYS A 266 20.92 -7.86 -23.20
C LYS A 266 20.41 -9.03 -22.35
N ALA A 267 20.13 -10.14 -23.01
CA ALA A 267 19.68 -11.36 -22.34
C ALA A 267 20.85 -12.16 -21.73
N ILE A 268 20.56 -12.82 -20.61
CA ILE A 268 21.40 -13.88 -20.06
C ILE A 268 20.94 -15.18 -20.68
N LYS A 269 21.85 -15.88 -21.36
CA LYS A 269 21.58 -17.20 -21.92
C LYS A 269 21.95 -18.26 -20.90
N LEU A 270 21.05 -19.20 -20.70
CA LEU A 270 21.20 -20.31 -19.76
C LEU A 270 20.79 -21.58 -20.48
N ASN A 271 21.63 -22.61 -20.42
CA ASN A 271 21.26 -23.95 -20.85
C ASN A 271 21.38 -24.90 -19.65
N PRO A 272 20.25 -25.43 -19.14
CA PRO A 272 20.26 -26.31 -17.99
C PRO A 272 21.19 -27.53 -18.13
N LYS A 273 21.34 -28.08 -19.34
CA LYS A 273 22.17 -29.28 -19.60
C LYS A 273 23.67 -29.03 -19.49
N THR A 274 24.11 -27.80 -19.68
CA THR A 274 25.54 -27.44 -19.73
C THR A 274 25.94 -26.53 -18.56
N LEU A 275 25.14 -26.50 -17.50
CA LEU A 275 25.39 -25.66 -16.33
C LEU A 275 26.65 -26.07 -15.56
N ASP A 276 26.93 -27.37 -15.47
CA ASP A 276 28.10 -27.90 -14.76
C ASP A 276 29.44 -27.44 -15.35
N SER A 277 29.47 -27.12 -16.66
CA SER A 277 30.67 -26.61 -17.34
C SER A 277 30.77 -25.07 -17.31
N THR A 278 29.78 -24.36 -16.77
CA THR A 278 29.73 -22.88 -16.69
C THR A 278 29.80 -22.38 -15.24
N LYS A 279 30.89 -22.73 -14.54
CA LYS A 279 31.18 -22.30 -13.14
C LYS A 279 31.15 -20.77 -12.91
N GLU A 280 31.26 -19.95 -13.95
CA GLU A 280 31.42 -18.49 -13.82
C GLU A 280 30.09 -17.70 -13.70
N LYS A 281 28.92 -18.33 -13.87
CA LYS A 281 27.65 -17.57 -14.02
C LYS A 281 26.45 -18.06 -13.20
N ALA A 282 26.58 -19.15 -12.44
CA ALA A 282 25.52 -19.65 -11.56
C ALA A 282 26.12 -20.29 -10.30
N PHE A 283 25.55 -19.99 -9.12
CA PHE A 283 25.87 -20.70 -7.89
C PHE A 283 24.79 -21.75 -7.65
N TYR A 284 25.21 -23.01 -7.54
CA TYR A 284 24.36 -24.11 -7.14
C TYR A 284 24.27 -24.17 -5.61
N ILE A 285 23.06 -24.24 -5.08
CA ILE A 285 22.83 -24.85 -3.77
C ILE A 285 22.08 -26.14 -4.07
N LYS A 286 22.75 -27.27 -3.88
CA LYS A 286 22.05 -28.56 -3.83
C LYS A 286 21.17 -28.49 -2.58
N ASP A 287 19.85 -28.57 -2.74
CA ASP A 287 18.94 -28.66 -1.60
C ASP A 287 19.43 -29.82 -0.70
N VAL A 288 19.68 -29.54 0.57
CA VAL A 288 20.05 -30.52 1.61
C VAL A 288 18.79 -31.16 2.17
#